data_AF-A0A7M3MIW9-F1
#
_entry.id   AF-A0A7M3MIW9-F1
#
_cell.length_a   1.000
_cell.length_b   1.000
_cell.length_c   1.000
_cell.angle_alpha   90.00
_cell.angle_beta   90.00
_cell.angle_gamma   90.00
#
_symmetry.space_group_name_H-M   'P 1'
#
loop_
_entity.id
_entity.type
_entity.pdbx_description
1 polymer ?
#
loop_
_entity_poly.entity_id
_entity_poly.type
_entity_poly.pdbx_seq_one_letter_code
_entity_poly.pdbx_strand_id
1 'polypeptide(L)'
;MNKHQFVKTDCDCQRRATRYVCKHCGTYEYKSSGEIRKLSLVQAECTHPEAPAIPAAEKFRSRMGGAVDCLAPDYDTYMKDRGQCSHC
;
A
#
# COMPACT_ATOMS: atom_id res chain seq x y z
N MET A 1 14.32 -8.19 -2.98
CA MET A 1 12.95 -8.12 -2.42
C MET A 1 12.47 -6.70 -2.60
N ASN A 2 11.50 -6.56 -3.50
CA ASN A 2 10.86 -5.28 -3.79
C ASN A 2 9.57 -5.19 -2.95
N LYS A 3 9.10 -3.97 -2.66
CA LYS A 3 7.80 -3.75 -2.03
C LYS A 3 6.73 -3.37 -3.02
N HIS A 4 5.50 -3.74 -2.70
CA HIS A 4 4.34 -3.19 -3.39
C HIS A 4 4.30 -1.67 -3.29
N GLN A 5 3.75 -1.06 -4.34
CA GLN A 5 3.46 0.36 -4.39
C GLN A 5 1.98 0.53 -4.65
N PHE A 6 1.22 0.48 -3.56
CA PHE A 6 -0.24 0.55 -3.56
C PHE A 6 -0.72 1.96 -3.87
N VAL A 7 -1.58 2.06 -4.88
CA VAL A 7 -2.35 3.26 -5.21
C VAL A 7 -3.82 3.01 -4.90
N LYS A 8 -4.50 4.03 -4.42
CA LYS A 8 -5.94 3.97 -4.18
C LYS A 8 -6.67 3.93 -5.52
N THR A 9 -7.54 2.95 -5.71
CA THR A 9 -8.36 2.84 -6.93
C THR A 9 -9.84 3.10 -6.68
N ASP A 10 -10.36 2.63 -5.55
CA ASP A 10 -11.79 2.65 -5.26
C ASP A 10 -12.08 2.69 -3.74
N CYS A 11 -13.27 3.13 -3.35
CA CYS A 11 -13.77 3.11 -1.98
C CYS A 11 -14.99 2.21 -1.90
N ASP A 12 -14.93 1.16 -1.08
CA ASP A 12 -16.10 0.38 -0.71
C ASP A 12 -16.72 1.00 0.55
N CYS A 13 -17.76 1.82 0.37
CA CYS A 13 -18.49 2.45 1.48
C CYS A 13 -19.20 1.43 2.38
N GLN A 14 -19.65 0.28 1.85
CA GLN A 14 -20.34 -0.73 2.66
C GLN A 14 -19.37 -1.41 3.63
N ARG A 15 -18.13 -1.63 3.20
CA ARG A 15 -17.07 -2.26 4.02
C ARG A 15 -16.17 -1.26 4.74
N ARG A 16 -16.37 0.05 4.52
CA ARG A 16 -15.48 1.13 4.99
C ARG A 16 -14.01 0.84 4.65
N ALA A 17 -13.77 0.23 3.50
CA ALA A 17 -12.46 -0.22 3.08
C ALA A 17 -12.06 0.46 1.77
N THR A 18 -10.79 0.82 1.64
CA THR A 18 -10.26 1.35 0.38
C THR A 18 -9.65 0.21 -0.40
N ARG A 19 -9.99 0.11 -1.69
CA ARG A 19 -9.30 -0.77 -2.61
C ARG A 19 -7.98 -0.13 -3.01
N TYR A 20 -6.91 -0.78 -2.62
CA TYR A 20 -5.54 -0.45 -2.99
C TYR A 20 -5.05 -1.45 -4.03
N VAL A 21 -4.44 -0.96 -5.10
CA VAL A 21 -3.86 -1.81 -6.15
C VAL A 21 -2.41 -1.45 -6.31
N CYS A 22 -1.53 -2.45 -6.31
CA CYS A 22 -0.11 -2.24 -6.61
C CYS A 22 0.02 -1.84 -8.08
N LYS A 23 0.62 -0.68 -8.34
CA LYS A 23 0.79 -0.17 -9.71
C LYS A 23 1.71 -1.02 -10.61
N HIS A 24 2.46 -1.95 -10.00
CA HIS A 24 3.44 -2.78 -10.70
C HIS A 24 2.90 -4.20 -10.99
N CYS A 25 2.48 -4.93 -9.95
CA CYS A 25 2.03 -6.32 -10.10
C CYS A 25 0.51 -6.49 -10.20
N GLY A 26 -0.28 -5.43 -10.00
CA GLY A 26 -1.74 -5.50 -10.05
C GLY A 26 -2.42 -6.19 -8.86
N THR A 27 -1.67 -6.74 -7.89
CA THR A 27 -2.22 -7.26 -6.63
C THR A 27 -3.01 -6.17 -5.92
N TYR A 28 -4.16 -6.54 -5.35
CA TYR A 28 -5.02 -5.60 -4.65
C TYR A 28 -5.28 -6.02 -3.21
N GLU A 29 -5.52 -5.03 -2.36
CA GLU A 29 -5.82 -5.16 -0.93
C GLU A 29 -7.03 -4.29 -0.59
N TYR A 30 -7.93 -4.80 0.23
CA TYR A 30 -9.07 -4.04 0.79
C TYR A 30 -8.75 -3.68 2.24
N LYS A 31 -8.16 -2.50 2.43
CA LYS A 31 -7.62 -2.06 3.71
C LYS A 31 -7.78 -0.55 3.88
N SER A 32 -7.62 -0.05 5.10
CA SER A 32 -7.46 1.39 5.34
C SER A 32 -6.04 1.86 4.95
N SER A 33 -5.86 3.17 4.74
CA SER A 33 -4.53 3.75 4.48
C SER A 33 -3.52 3.44 5.59
N GLY A 34 -3.98 3.43 6.85
CA GLY A 34 -3.16 3.09 8.01
C GLY A 34 -2.69 1.64 8.03
N GLU A 35 -3.51 0.70 7.53
CA GLU A 35 -3.13 -0.71 7.42
C GLU A 35 -2.16 -0.98 6.26
N ILE A 36 -2.31 -0.28 5.13
CA ILE A 36 -1.36 -0.38 4.00
C ILE A 36 0.03 0.13 4.39
N ARG A 37 0.11 1.14 5.26
CA ARG A 37 1.37 1.63 5.84
C ARG A 37 1.99 0.66 6.86
N LYS A 38 1.24 -0.37 7.26
CA LYS A 38 1.60 -1.30 8.33
C LYS A 38 1.69 -2.76 7.89
N LEU A 39 2.00 -3.01 6.62
CA LEU A 39 2.10 -4.38 6.11
C LEU A 39 3.34 -5.10 6.66
N SER A 40 3.20 -6.40 6.89
CA SER A 40 4.33 -7.27 7.20
C SER A 40 5.24 -7.47 5.98
N LEU A 41 6.48 -7.93 6.18
CA LEU A 41 7.41 -8.19 5.08
C LEU A 41 6.84 -9.14 4.00
N VAL A 42 6.10 -10.15 4.43
CA VAL A 42 5.47 -11.14 3.53
C VAL A 42 4.36 -10.50 2.71
N GLN A 43 3.53 -9.65 3.33
CA GLN A 43 2.45 -8.95 2.64
C GLN A 43 2.93 -7.80 1.77
N ALA A 44 4.10 -7.24 2.10
CA ALA A 44 4.71 -6.15 1.35
C ALA A 44 5.44 -6.63 0.10
N GLU A 45 5.74 -7.92 -0.02
CA GLU A 45 6.63 -8.46 -1.04
C GLU A 45 6.01 -8.43 -2.44
N CYS A 46 6.64 -7.68 -3.35
CA CYS A 46 6.26 -7.63 -4.75
C CYS A 46 7.25 -8.41 -5.62
N THR A 47 6.72 -9.23 -6.51
CA THR A 47 7.49 -10.02 -7.49
C THR A 47 7.88 -9.23 -8.74
N HIS A 48 7.33 -8.02 -8.93
CA HIS A 48 7.61 -7.23 -10.13
C HIS A 48 9.05 -6.66 -10.11
N PRO A 49 9.81 -6.78 -11.22
CA PRO A 49 11.20 -6.34 -11.27
C PRO A 49 11.36 -4.82 -11.12
N GLU A 50 10.37 -4.05 -11.59
CA GLU A 50 10.37 -2.57 -11.50
C GLU A 50 9.78 -2.02 -10.20
N ALA A 51 9.32 -2.89 -9.30
CA ALA A 51 8.81 -2.45 -8.02
C ALA A 51 9.95 -1.88 -7.15
N PRO A 52 9.68 -0.84 -6.33
CA PRO A 52 10.71 -0.22 -5.51
C PRO A 52 11.30 -1.20 -4.51
N ALA A 53 12.61 -1.15 -4.30
CA ALA A 53 13.25 -1.92 -3.24
C ALA A 53 12.76 -1.45 -1.86
N ILE A 54 12.65 -2.38 -0.90
CA ILE A 54 12.38 -2.02 0.50
C ILE A 54 13.61 -1.31 1.06
N PRO A 55 13.49 -0.07 1.59
CA PRO A 55 14.60 0.62 2.23
C PRO A 55 15.21 -0.22 3.36
N ALA A 56 16.53 -0.23 3.51
CA ALA A 56 17.21 -1.08 4.50
C ALA A 56 16.70 -0.82 5.93
N ALA A 57 16.40 0.44 6.27
CA ALA A 57 15.83 0.83 7.56
C ALA A 57 14.41 0.28 7.79
N GLU A 58 13.55 0.24 6.75
CA GLU A 58 12.24 -0.40 6.83
C GLU A 58 12.38 -1.92 6.96
N LYS A 59 13.23 -2.53 6.12
CA LYS A 59 13.48 -3.98 6.15
C LYS A 59 13.98 -4.45 7.52
N PHE A 60 14.86 -3.67 8.16
CA PHE A 60 15.36 -3.97 9.49
C PHE A 60 14.25 -3.87 10.55
N ARG A 61 13.50 -2.76 10.56
CA ARG A 61 12.36 -2.58 11.48
C ARG A 61 11.33 -3.70 11.31
N SER A 62 10.98 -4.07 10.09
CA SER A 62 9.99 -5.11 9.84
C SER A 62 10.45 -6.52 10.23
N ARG A 63 11.76 -6.79 10.22
CA ARG A 63 12.31 -8.04 10.78
C ARG A 63 12.19 -8.12 12.29
N MET A 64 12.08 -6.98 12.99
CA MET A 64 11.87 -6.88 14.43
C MET A 64 10.37 -6.75 14.80
N GLY A 65 9.46 -7.16 13.91
CA GLY A 65 8.01 -7.02 14.11
C GLY A 65 7.43 -5.66 13.74
N GLY A 66 8.23 -4.80 13.10
CA GLY A 66 7.78 -3.51 12.55
C GLY A 66 7.02 -3.64 11.24
N ALA A 67 6.67 -2.50 10.67
CA ALA A 67 5.80 -2.36 9.51
C ALA A 67 6.57 -1.85 8.28
N VAL A 68 6.17 -2.32 7.09
CA VAL A 68 6.63 -1.79 5.79
C VAL A 68 5.58 -0.82 5.26
N ASP A 69 6.02 0.36 4.86
CA ASP A 69 5.13 1.32 4.20
C ASP A 69 5.07 1.00 2.70
N CYS A 70 3.96 0.42 2.25
CA CYS A 70 3.71 0.10 0.85
C CYS A 70 2.81 1.12 0.15
N LEU A 71 2.48 2.23 0.81
CA LEU A 71 1.69 3.28 0.19
C LEU A 71 2.56 4.05 -0.80
N ALA A 72 2.06 4.30 -2.01
CA ALA A 72 2.78 5.12 -2.96
C ALA A 72 3.01 6.55 -2.39
N PRO A 73 4.18 7.17 -2.57
CA PRO A 73 4.40 8.57 -2.18
C PRO A 73 3.44 9.52 -2.91
N ASP A 74 3.03 9.14 -4.12
CA ASP A 74 2.05 9.85 -4.94
C ASP A 74 0.60 9.52 -4.56
N TYR A 75 0.36 8.92 -3.39
CA TYR A 75 -0.96 8.50 -2.94
C TYR A 75 -2.00 9.63 -2.98
N ASP A 76 -1.61 10.83 -2.55
CA ASP A 76 -2.48 12.00 -2.55
C ASP A 76 -2.60 12.65 -3.93
N THR A 77 -1.58 12.50 -4.79
CA THR A 77 -1.54 13.13 -6.13
C THR A 77 -2.15 12.29 -7.23
N TYR A 78 -2.19 10.96 -7.09
CA TYR A 78 -2.77 10.06 -8.11
C TYR A 78 -4.29 10.19 -8.22
N MET A 79 -4.96 10.70 -7.17
CA MET A 79 -6.41 10.82 -7.10
C MET A 79 -6.82 12.06 -6.29
N LYS A 80 -6.43 13.26 -6.73
CA LYS A 80 -6.91 14.52 -6.14
C LYS A 80 -8.45 14.64 -6.11
N ASP A 81 -9.15 13.85 -6.94
CA ASP A 81 -10.62 13.86 -7.08
C ASP A 81 -11.35 12.59 -6.61
N ARG A 82 -10.67 11.47 -6.29
CA ARG A 82 -11.38 10.28 -5.75
C ARG A 82 -11.37 10.31 -4.24
N GLY A 83 -12.34 11.08 -3.74
CA GLY A 83 -12.69 11.37 -2.35
C GLY A 83 -12.16 10.39 -1.32
N GLN A 84 -11.53 10.92 -0.28
CA GLN A 84 -11.21 10.17 0.93
C GLN A 84 -12.46 9.37 1.35
N CYS A 85 -12.31 8.08 1.69
CA CYS A 85 -13.48 7.30 2.11
C CYS A 85 -14.08 7.80 3.44
N SER A 86 -13.53 8.88 4.03
CA SER A 86 -14.10 9.66 5.14
C SER A 86 -15.39 10.41 4.79
N HIS A 87 -15.81 10.42 3.51
CA HIS A 87 -17.12 10.92 3.06
C HIS A 87 -18.13 9.80 2.73
N CYS A 88 -17.81 8.55 3.06
CA CYS A 88 -18.81 7.57 3.47
C CYS A 88 -18.98 7.70 5.00
#